data_AF-A0A2X2VK66-F1
#
_entry.id   AF-A0A2X2VK66-F1
#
_cell.length_a   1.000
_cell.length_b   1.000
_cell.length_c   1.000
_cell.angle_alpha   90.00
_cell.angle_beta   90.00
_cell.angle_gamma   90.00
#
_symmetry.space_group_name_H-M   'P 1'
#
loop_
_entity.id
_entity.type
_entity.pdbx_description
1 polymer ?
#
loop_
_entity_poly.entity_id
_entity_poly.type
_entity_poly.pdbx_seq_one_letter_code
_entity_poly.pdbx_strand_id
1 'polypeptide(L)'
;MTAPSQVLKIRRPDDWHVHLRDGDMLKTVVPYTSEIYGRAIVMPNLAPPVTTVDAAIAYRQRILDAVPAGHDFTPLMTCYLTDTLDPDELERGFREGVFTAAKLYPANATTNSQPRRHLCRYDHAGTGAHGKTRHAVAGTRRSYPC
;
A
#
# COMPACT_ATOMS: atom_id res chain seq x y z
N MET A 1 5.20 -11.23 -51.86
CA MET A 1 5.57 -9.97 -51.19
C MET A 1 4.62 -9.81 -50.00
N THR A 2 5.14 -9.80 -48.77
CA THR A 2 4.32 -9.63 -47.56
C THR A 2 4.04 -8.14 -47.37
N ALA A 3 2.80 -7.77 -47.11
CA ALA A 3 2.47 -6.38 -46.79
C ALA A 3 3.25 -5.94 -45.54
N PRO A 4 3.72 -4.67 -45.48
CA PRO A 4 4.40 -4.16 -44.30
C PRO A 4 3.45 -4.20 -43.10
N SER A 5 4.00 -4.47 -41.92
CA SER A 5 3.22 -4.45 -40.68
C SER A 5 2.63 -3.06 -40.44
N GLN A 6 1.36 -3.02 -40.02
CA GLN A 6 0.69 -1.77 -39.64
C GLN A 6 1.35 -1.19 -38.37
N VAL A 7 1.59 0.13 -38.36
CA VAL A 7 2.24 0.84 -37.24
C VAL A 7 1.25 1.81 -36.60
N LEU A 8 1.21 1.82 -35.25
CA LEU A 8 0.43 2.76 -34.45
C LEU A 8 1.37 3.62 -33.61
N LYS A 9 1.33 4.94 -33.82
CA LYS A 9 2.14 5.92 -33.09
C LYS A 9 1.26 6.69 -32.12
N ILE A 10 1.59 6.65 -30.83
CA ILE A 10 0.89 7.35 -29.76
C ILE A 10 1.82 8.29 -29.02
N ARG A 11 1.24 9.24 -28.27
CA ARG A 11 1.97 9.99 -27.25
C ARG A 11 2.49 9.01 -26.21
N ARG A 12 3.62 9.33 -25.58
CA ARG A 12 4.21 8.49 -24.53
C ARG A 12 3.16 8.26 -23.42
N PRO A 13 2.87 7.01 -23.05
CA PRO A 13 1.86 6.70 -22.04
C PRO A 13 2.39 6.87 -20.61
N ASP A 14 1.48 6.76 -19.64
CA ASP A 14 1.76 6.68 -18.21
C ASP A 14 1.04 5.46 -17.62
N ASP A 15 1.59 4.87 -16.54
CA ASP A 15 0.99 3.73 -15.83
C ASP A 15 0.37 4.18 -14.49
N TRP A 16 -0.96 4.22 -14.42
CA TRP A 16 -1.67 4.74 -13.25
C TRP A 16 -1.85 3.72 -12.11
N HIS A 17 -1.28 2.50 -12.21
CA HIS A 17 -1.24 1.56 -11.09
C HIS A 17 -0.11 0.54 -11.28
N VAL A 18 1.03 0.73 -10.60
CA VAL A 18 2.17 -0.20 -10.66
C VAL A 18 2.68 -0.64 -9.28
N HIS A 19 3.20 -1.87 -9.22
CA HIS A 19 3.90 -2.41 -8.04
C HIS A 19 5.37 -2.67 -8.36
N LEU A 20 6.26 -1.78 -7.92
CA LEU A 20 7.70 -1.87 -8.21
C LEU A 20 8.51 -2.68 -7.17
N ARG A 21 7.89 -3.07 -6.05
CA ARG A 21 8.53 -3.83 -4.95
C ARG A 21 9.74 -3.06 -4.39
N ASP A 22 10.70 -3.76 -3.80
CA ASP A 22 11.92 -3.13 -3.23
C ASP A 22 13.13 -4.05 -3.44
N GLY A 23 14.33 -3.55 -3.14
CA GLY A 23 15.58 -4.31 -3.21
C GLY A 23 15.93 -4.79 -4.62
N ASP A 24 16.40 -6.03 -4.76
CA ASP A 24 16.82 -6.55 -6.07
C ASP A 24 15.66 -6.75 -7.03
N MET A 25 14.45 -6.98 -6.51
CA MET A 25 13.24 -7.03 -7.33
C MET A 25 12.97 -5.67 -7.97
N LEU A 26 13.13 -4.58 -7.22
CA LEU A 26 12.98 -3.22 -7.74
C LEU A 26 13.94 -2.96 -8.91
N LYS A 27 15.22 -3.27 -8.72
CA LYS A 27 16.25 -3.11 -9.76
C LYS A 27 15.93 -3.93 -11.02
N THR A 28 15.28 -5.08 -10.85
CA THR A 28 14.89 -5.95 -11.97
C THR A 28 13.67 -5.42 -12.71
N VAL A 29 12.67 -4.87 -12.02
CA VAL A 29 11.37 -4.53 -12.64
C VAL A 29 11.26 -3.09 -13.13
N VAL A 30 11.97 -2.13 -12.53
CA VAL A 30 11.94 -0.70 -12.93
C VAL A 30 12.29 -0.47 -14.41
N PRO A 31 13.28 -1.17 -15.01
CA PRO A 31 13.61 -0.98 -16.42
C PRO A 31 12.42 -1.19 -17.37
N TYR A 32 11.60 -2.21 -17.12
CA TYR A 32 10.42 -2.53 -17.95
C TYR A 32 9.33 -1.45 -17.91
N THR A 33 9.21 -0.71 -16.80
CA THR A 33 8.28 0.42 -16.71
C THR A 33 8.91 1.68 -17.32
N SER A 34 10.14 1.99 -16.92
CA SER A 34 10.80 3.25 -17.29
C SER A 34 11.16 3.36 -18.77
N GLU A 35 11.34 2.23 -19.48
CA GLU A 35 11.60 2.24 -20.93
C GLU A 35 10.39 2.72 -21.76
N ILE A 36 9.16 2.49 -21.27
CA ILE A 36 7.92 2.82 -22.00
C ILE A 36 7.24 4.07 -21.43
N TYR A 37 7.02 4.09 -20.12
CA TYR A 37 6.14 5.06 -19.47
C TYR A 37 6.90 6.30 -19.01
N GLY A 38 6.27 7.48 -19.16
CA GLY A 38 6.82 8.73 -18.65
C GLY A 38 6.67 8.85 -17.13
N ARG A 39 5.50 8.48 -16.62
CA ARG A 39 5.17 8.52 -15.19
C ARG A 39 4.47 7.24 -14.76
N ALA A 40 4.54 6.92 -13.47
CA ALA A 40 3.70 5.87 -12.92
C ALA A 40 3.24 6.14 -11.48
N ILE A 41 2.00 5.78 -11.16
CA ILE A 41 1.48 5.79 -9.77
C ILE A 41 1.96 4.53 -9.06
N VAL A 42 2.90 4.70 -8.14
CA VAL A 42 3.56 3.62 -7.42
C VAL A 42 2.78 3.25 -6.17
N MET A 43 2.37 1.98 -6.09
CA MET A 43 1.57 1.46 -4.99
C MET A 43 2.39 1.30 -3.69
N PRO A 44 1.80 1.54 -2.50
CA PRO A 44 2.55 1.71 -1.26
C PRO A 44 2.62 0.45 -0.38
N ASN A 45 2.15 -0.71 -0.88
CA ASN A 45 2.01 -1.95 -0.12
C ASN A 45 3.32 -2.77 0.01
N LEU A 46 4.41 -2.09 0.35
CA LEU A 46 5.67 -2.71 0.76
C LEU A 46 5.51 -3.42 2.13
N ALA A 47 6.58 -4.04 2.61
CA ALA A 47 6.66 -4.64 3.94
C ALA A 47 7.85 -4.04 4.71
N PRO A 48 7.64 -3.05 5.60
CA PRO A 48 6.36 -2.43 5.99
C PRO A 48 5.76 -1.52 4.90
N PRO A 49 4.45 -1.21 4.94
CA PRO A 49 3.81 -0.32 3.98
C PRO A 49 4.31 1.12 4.11
N VAL A 50 4.19 1.90 3.04
CA VAL A 50 4.57 3.32 3.02
C VAL A 50 3.43 4.15 3.60
N THR A 51 3.58 4.58 4.86
CA THR A 51 2.59 5.37 5.60
C THR A 51 3.10 6.74 6.05
N THR A 52 4.36 7.09 5.76
CA THR A 52 4.96 8.36 6.15
C THR A 52 5.63 9.04 4.96
N VAL A 53 5.76 10.37 5.03
CA VAL A 53 6.41 11.20 4.01
C VAL A 53 7.87 10.77 3.82
N ASP A 54 8.59 10.55 4.92
CA ASP A 54 10.01 10.16 4.87
C ASP A 54 10.20 8.79 4.20
N ALA A 55 9.31 7.83 4.48
CA ALA A 55 9.34 6.53 3.83
C ALA A 55 9.08 6.64 2.32
N ALA A 56 8.18 7.54 1.92
CA ALA A 56 7.87 7.78 0.51
C ALA A 56 9.01 8.48 -0.23
N ILE A 57 9.66 9.47 0.39
CA ILE A 57 10.86 10.13 -0.15
C ILE A 57 11.98 9.12 -0.33
N ALA A 58 12.26 8.32 0.70
CA ALA A 58 13.30 7.30 0.66
C ALA A 58 13.02 6.25 -0.42
N TYR A 59 11.76 5.81 -0.55
CA TYR A 59 11.38 4.84 -1.58
C TYR A 59 11.44 5.43 -2.99
N ARG A 60 11.01 6.69 -3.18
CA ARG A 60 11.16 7.41 -4.44
C ARG A 60 12.63 7.45 -4.88
N GLN A 61 13.54 7.75 -3.96
CA GLN A 61 14.97 7.79 -4.26
C GLN A 61 15.48 6.42 -4.72
N ARG A 62 15.14 5.33 -4.00
CA ARG A 62 15.51 3.97 -4.42
C ARG A 62 14.99 3.60 -5.81
N ILE A 63 13.79 4.06 -6.17
CA ILE A 63 13.23 3.85 -7.52
C ILE A 63 14.07 4.60 -8.55
N LEU A 64 14.37 5.88 -8.31
CA LEU A 64 15.16 6.71 -9.22
C LEU A 64 16.58 6.16 -9.39
N ASP A 65 17.20 5.66 -8.32
CA ASP A 65 18.52 5.02 -8.37
C ASP A 65 18.51 3.72 -9.21
N ALA A 66 17.35 3.08 -9.36
CA ALA A 66 17.16 1.89 -10.18
C ALA A 66 16.77 2.19 -11.64
N VAL A 67 16.56 3.46 -12.02
CA VAL A 67 16.23 3.86 -13.39
C VAL A 67 17.51 3.80 -14.25
N PRO A 68 17.52 3.05 -15.37
CA PRO A 68 18.64 3.04 -16.30
C PRO A 68 18.95 4.42 -16.89
N ALA A 69 20.24 4.68 -17.16
CA ALA A 69 20.66 5.92 -17.79
C ALA A 69 19.95 6.14 -19.14
N GLY A 70 19.45 7.36 -19.36
CA GLY A 70 18.73 7.74 -20.58
C GLY A 70 17.21 7.53 -20.53
N HIS A 71 16.69 6.85 -19.51
CA HIS A 71 15.24 6.79 -19.29
C HIS A 71 14.77 8.07 -18.59
N ASP A 72 13.73 8.70 -19.12
CA ASP A 72 13.03 9.80 -18.47
C ASP A 72 11.77 9.25 -17.79
N PHE A 73 11.85 8.95 -16.49
CA PHE A 73 10.79 8.33 -15.73
C PHE A 73 10.56 9.03 -14.39
N THR A 74 9.30 9.37 -14.11
CA THR A 74 8.90 10.02 -12.85
C THR A 74 7.95 9.13 -12.03
N PRO A 75 8.39 8.56 -10.92
CA PRO A 75 7.51 7.83 -10.00
C PRO A 75 6.65 8.79 -9.18
N LEU A 76 5.33 8.58 -9.22
CA LEU A 76 4.30 9.30 -8.48
C LEU A 76 3.92 8.49 -7.24
N MET A 77 4.38 8.91 -6.07
CA MET A 77 4.27 8.13 -4.85
C MET A 77 2.86 8.21 -4.25
N THR A 78 2.49 7.17 -3.51
CA THR A 78 1.20 7.11 -2.80
C THR A 78 1.37 6.76 -1.33
N CYS A 79 0.39 7.15 -0.51
CA CYS A 79 0.32 6.77 0.91
C CYS A 79 -0.60 5.56 1.09
N TYR A 80 -0.21 4.58 1.91
CA TYR A 80 -1.07 3.49 2.34
C TYR A 80 -2.02 3.99 3.43
N LEU A 81 -3.34 3.84 3.23
CA LEU A 81 -4.33 4.21 4.25
C LEU A 81 -4.45 3.13 5.33
N THR A 82 -4.29 3.52 6.59
CA THR A 82 -4.42 2.64 7.77
C THR A 82 -5.26 3.32 8.85
N ASP A 83 -5.88 2.55 9.74
CA ASP A 83 -6.68 3.09 10.86
C ASP A 83 -5.88 3.99 11.81
N THR A 84 -4.55 3.81 11.86
CA THR A 84 -3.64 4.59 12.72
C THR A 84 -2.86 5.66 11.95
N LEU A 85 -3.20 5.92 10.68
CA LEU A 85 -2.53 6.96 9.91
C LEU A 85 -2.92 8.34 10.47
N ASP A 86 -1.93 9.16 10.77
CA ASP A 86 -2.15 10.55 11.14
C ASP A 86 -2.63 11.34 9.92
N PRO A 87 -3.83 11.96 9.94
CA PRO A 87 -4.31 12.80 8.84
C PRO A 87 -3.36 13.95 8.50
N ASP A 88 -2.66 14.50 9.50
CA ASP A 88 -1.73 15.62 9.30
C ASP A 88 -0.51 15.17 8.49
N GLU A 89 -0.08 13.90 8.64
CA GLU A 89 1.01 13.32 7.85
C GLU A 89 0.62 13.16 6.37
N LEU A 90 -0.63 12.75 6.10
CA LEU A 90 -1.16 12.64 4.75
C LEU A 90 -1.30 14.02 4.09
N GLU A 91 -1.85 14.99 4.82
CA GLU A 91 -1.98 16.37 4.33
C GLU A 91 -0.61 16.99 4.06
N ARG A 92 0.35 16.83 4.99
CA ARG A 92 1.73 17.28 4.83
C ARG A 92 2.35 16.71 3.56
N GLY A 93 2.28 15.40 3.38
CA GLY A 93 2.87 14.75 2.20
C GLY A 93 2.22 15.18 0.88
N PHE A 94 0.93 15.50 0.87
CA PHE A 94 0.28 16.08 -0.31
C PHE A 94 0.75 17.51 -0.58
N ARG A 95 0.76 18.38 0.44
CA ARG A 95 1.19 19.79 0.33
C ARG A 95 2.65 19.94 -0.09
N GLU A 96 3.52 19.04 0.39
CA GLU A 96 4.94 18.99 0.01
C GLU A 96 5.19 18.36 -1.37
N GLY A 97 4.15 17.85 -2.04
CA GLY A 97 4.26 17.18 -3.35
C GLY A 97 4.93 15.80 -3.30
N VAL A 98 4.99 15.18 -2.11
CA VAL A 98 5.52 13.83 -1.92
C VAL A 98 4.47 12.78 -2.30
N PHE A 99 3.23 12.94 -1.82
CA PHE A 99 2.12 12.05 -2.17
C PHE A 99 1.29 12.64 -3.30
N THR A 100 1.12 11.86 -4.38
CA THR A 100 0.18 12.18 -5.46
C THR A 100 -1.23 11.69 -5.14
N ALA A 101 -1.36 10.58 -4.40
CA ALA A 101 -2.62 10.00 -3.99
C ALA A 101 -2.47 9.15 -2.71
N ALA A 102 -3.60 8.70 -2.16
CA ALA A 102 -3.64 7.69 -1.10
C ALA A 102 -4.35 6.43 -1.61
N LYS A 103 -3.98 5.27 -1.07
CA LYS A 103 -4.52 3.98 -1.48
C LYS A 103 -5.14 3.24 -0.29
N LEU A 104 -6.42 2.91 -0.41
CA LEU A 104 -7.14 2.01 0.48
C LEU A 104 -6.97 0.56 0.01
N TYR A 105 -6.63 -0.32 0.95
CA TYR A 105 -6.69 -1.76 0.76
C TYR A 105 -7.68 -2.34 1.77
N PRO A 106 -8.70 -3.10 1.33
CA PRO A 106 -9.58 -3.78 2.27
C PRO A 106 -8.76 -4.75 3.15
N ALA A 107 -9.04 -4.76 4.45
CA ALA A 107 -8.34 -5.63 5.38
C ALA A 107 -8.40 -7.10 4.91
N ASN A 108 -7.26 -7.79 4.94
CA ASN A 108 -7.11 -9.20 4.55
C ASN A 108 -7.50 -9.57 3.09
N ALA A 109 -7.75 -8.62 2.19
CA ALA A 109 -8.19 -8.93 0.83
C ALA A 109 -7.04 -9.17 -0.17
N THR A 110 -5.81 -8.70 0.09
CA THR A 110 -4.71 -8.74 -0.91
C THR A 110 -3.32 -8.90 -0.27
N THR A 111 -2.29 -9.10 -1.10
CA THR A 111 -0.89 -9.19 -0.67
C THR A 111 -0.49 -8.01 0.23
N ASN A 112 0.01 -8.31 1.43
CA ASN A 112 0.40 -7.37 2.48
C ASN A 112 -0.74 -6.49 3.04
N SER A 113 -2.00 -6.91 2.98
CA SER A 113 -3.13 -6.17 3.60
C SER A 113 -3.51 -6.66 5.01
N GLN A 114 -2.58 -7.30 5.73
CA GLN A 114 -2.82 -7.79 7.09
C GLN A 114 -2.58 -6.68 8.12
N PRO A 115 -3.50 -6.42 9.06
CA PRO A 115 -3.21 -5.59 10.22
C PRO A 115 -2.24 -6.35 11.14
N ARG A 116 -1.10 -5.74 11.50
CA ARG A 116 -0.20 -6.32 12.53
C ARG A 116 -0.93 -6.28 13.88
N ARG A 117 -1.61 -7.36 14.24
CA ARG A 117 -2.20 -7.52 15.58
C ARG A 117 -1.07 -7.60 16.61
N HIS A 118 -0.98 -6.62 17.49
CA HIS A 118 -0.24 -6.77 18.75
C HIS A 118 -0.96 -7.86 19.56
N LEU A 119 -0.25 -8.95 19.86
CA LEU A 119 -0.81 -10.12 20.54
C LEU A 119 -1.17 -9.73 21.99
N CYS A 120 -2.44 -9.46 22.27
CA CYS A 120 -2.93 -9.37 23.64
C CYS A 120 -3.09 -10.81 24.15
N ARG A 121 -2.07 -11.33 24.86
CA ARG A 121 -2.20 -12.59 25.59
C ARG A 121 -3.14 -12.35 26.78
N TYR A 122 -4.22 -13.13 26.85
CA TYR A 122 -5.02 -13.24 28.06
C TYR A 122 -4.61 -14.53 28.77
N ASP A 123 -3.92 -14.41 29.91
CA ASP A 123 -3.64 -15.53 30.80
C ASP A 123 -4.94 -15.93 31.53
N HIS A 124 -5.28 -17.21 31.47
CA HIS A 124 -6.32 -17.80 32.30
C HIS A 124 -5.79 -18.06 33.71
N ALA A 125 -6.29 -17.32 34.70
CA ALA A 125 -6.21 -17.68 36.11
C ALA A 125 -7.63 -17.75 36.69
N GLY A 126 -8.01 -18.90 37.23
CA GLY A 126 -9.37 -19.24 37.61
C GLY A 126 -9.79 -18.89 39.04
N THR A 127 -10.95 -19.45 39.40
CA THR A 127 -11.50 -19.85 40.74
C THR A 127 -12.87 -19.25 41.08
N GLY A 128 -13.74 -20.08 41.68
CA GLY A 128 -14.85 -19.64 42.53
C GLY A 128 -16.25 -20.05 42.09
N ALA A 129 -17.01 -20.63 43.02
CA ALA A 129 -18.27 -21.33 42.82
C ALA A 129 -19.52 -20.51 43.24
N HIS A 130 -20.70 -21.10 42.99
CA HIS A 130 -22.04 -20.91 43.61
C HIS A 130 -23.06 -19.94 42.96
N GLY A 131 -24.24 -20.49 42.63
CA GLY A 131 -25.52 -20.04 43.23
C GLY A 131 -26.57 -19.33 42.35
N LYS A 132 -27.63 -20.09 41.98
CA LYS A 132 -29.07 -19.75 41.89
C LYS A 132 -29.60 -18.66 40.90
N THR A 133 -30.41 -19.15 39.95
CA THR A 133 -31.73 -18.68 39.47
C THR A 133 -32.10 -17.18 39.52
N ARG A 134 -32.39 -16.58 38.33
CA ARG A 134 -33.70 -16.02 37.91
C ARG A 134 -33.64 -15.19 36.61
N HIS A 135 -34.74 -15.31 35.85
CA HIS A 135 -35.33 -14.41 34.83
C HIS A 135 -34.56 -14.00 33.56
N ALA A 136 -35.15 -14.42 32.44
CA ALA A 136 -34.81 -14.03 31.09
C ALA A 136 -35.39 -12.66 30.69
N VAL A 137 -34.77 -12.12 29.63
CA VAL A 137 -35.21 -11.09 28.66
C VAL A 137 -34.52 -9.74 28.81
N ALA A 138 -33.41 -9.57 28.10
CA ALA A 138 -32.94 -8.28 27.58
C ALA A 138 -32.03 -8.50 26.35
N GLY A 139 -32.45 -7.93 25.22
CA GLY A 139 -31.63 -7.43 24.10
C GLY A 139 -30.46 -8.28 23.59
N THR A 140 -30.65 -8.94 22.44
CA THR A 140 -29.56 -9.46 21.61
C THR A 140 -28.75 -8.32 20.98
N ARG A 141 -27.82 -7.73 21.75
CA ARG A 141 -26.66 -7.04 21.15
C ARG A 141 -25.71 -8.12 20.65
N ARG A 142 -25.65 -8.25 19.32
CA ARG A 142 -24.74 -9.16 18.63
C ARG A 142 -23.31 -8.59 18.73
N SER A 143 -22.60 -8.98 19.78
CA SER A 143 -21.15 -8.78 19.88
C SER A 143 -20.48 -9.81 18.99
N TYR A 144 -19.81 -9.37 17.93
CA TYR A 144 -18.89 -10.21 17.17
C TYR A 144 -17.48 -10.04 17.74
N PRO A 145 -16.83 -11.10 18.23
CA PRO A 145 -15.41 -11.05 18.56
C PRO A 145 -14.56 -11.16 17.28
N CYS A 146 -13.54 -10.29 17.22
CA CYS A 146 -12.28 -10.32 16.46
C CYS A 146 -12.17 -11.02 15.10
#